data_AF-A0A965YDC1-F1
#
_entry.id   AF-A0A965YDC1-F1
#
_cell.length_a   1.000
_cell.length_b   1.000
_cell.length_c   1.000
_cell.angle_alpha   90.00
_cell.angle_beta   90.00
_cell.angle_gamma   90.00
#
_symmetry.space_group_name_H-M   'P 1'
#
loop_
_entity.id
_entity.type
_entity.pdbx_description
1 polymer ?
#
loop_
_entity_poly.entity_id
_entity_poly.type
_entity_poly.pdbx_seq_one_letter_code
_entity_poly.pdbx_strand_id
1 'polypeptide(L)'
;MQDTFFKRHLMLATIFGSFLVVLGIYLMFQQESFVRIFISILGLFLVGSGVASLFALRSYSLGRRTKTATLVQAILSIVLGLVAVIVPLSAANVSWTLMLSLIAIELIFSALISFLDAILLRKSELPVSALLGEGVFSLVVAVLLFVFPQQIGSMLLKLFGVVIIAMGLGMVLWSVRIRKINRQFSQTVIEAEAVVVDESGN
;
A
#
# COMPACT_ATOMS: atom_id res chain seq x y z
N MET A 1 -16.19 1.33 37.36
CA MET A 1 -14.83 1.37 36.76
C MET A 1 -14.80 1.13 35.24
N GLN A 2 -15.76 0.41 34.64
CA GLN A 2 -15.81 0.18 33.19
C GLN A 2 -16.15 1.43 32.34
N ASP A 3 -16.97 2.36 32.85
CA ASP A 3 -17.34 3.58 32.12
C ASP A 3 -16.17 4.49 31.78
N THR A 4 -15.16 4.56 32.66
CA THR A 4 -13.99 5.40 32.48
C THR A 4 -13.09 4.85 31.36
N PHE A 5 -12.97 3.52 31.25
CA PHE A 5 -12.20 2.86 30.20
C PHE A 5 -12.86 3.03 28.82
N PHE A 6 -14.17 2.83 28.74
CA PHE A 6 -14.94 2.98 27.49
C PHE A 6 -14.94 4.43 26.99
N LYS A 7 -15.15 5.41 27.89
CA LYS A 7 -15.07 6.84 27.53
C LYS A 7 -13.67 7.23 27.03
N ARG A 8 -12.61 6.72 27.66
CA ARG A 8 -11.22 6.99 27.24
C ARG A 8 -10.90 6.39 25.88
N HIS A 9 -11.32 5.15 25.62
CA HIS A 9 -11.12 4.50 24.33
C HIS A 9 -11.87 5.22 23.19
N LEU A 10 -13.12 5.64 23.43
CA LEU A 10 -13.88 6.42 22.45
C LEU A 10 -13.30 7.83 22.23
N MET A 11 -12.78 8.47 23.27
CA MET A 11 -12.09 9.76 23.14
C MET A 11 -10.82 9.62 22.29
N LEU A 12 -10.02 8.59 22.54
CA LEU A 12 -8.85 8.27 21.73
C LEU A 12 -9.23 7.99 20.27
N ALA A 13 -10.25 7.17 20.02
CA ALA A 13 -10.73 6.87 18.67
C ALA A 13 -11.17 8.14 17.90
N THR A 14 -11.79 9.09 18.60
CA THR A 14 -12.22 10.37 17.99
C THR A 14 -11.02 11.26 17.67
N ILE A 15 -10.03 11.34 18.56
CA ILE A 15 -8.80 12.11 18.35
C ILE A 15 -7.99 11.53 17.20
N PHE A 16 -7.76 10.21 17.20
CA PHE A 16 -7.06 9.51 16.13
C PHE A 16 -7.81 9.62 14.79
N GLY A 17 -9.14 9.47 14.81
CA GLY A 17 -9.97 9.63 13.61
C GLY A 17 -9.87 11.03 13.02
N SER A 18 -10.00 12.08 13.83
CA SER A 18 -9.83 13.47 13.40
C SER A 18 -8.41 13.75 12.88
N PHE A 19 -7.38 13.21 13.55
CA PHE A 19 -6.01 13.33 13.10
C PHE A 19 -5.80 12.65 11.74
N LEU A 20 -6.38 11.46 11.53
CA LEU A 20 -6.37 10.76 10.23
C LEU A 20 -7.02 11.61 9.14
N VAL A 21 -8.15 12.27 9.41
CA VAL A 21 -8.82 13.14 8.44
C VAL A 21 -7.94 14.32 8.06
N VAL A 22 -7.35 15.02 9.03
CA VAL A 22 -6.43 16.14 8.79
C VAL A 22 -5.21 15.68 8.00
N LEU A 23 -4.62 14.54 8.36
CA LEU A 23 -3.48 13.96 7.68
C LEU A 23 -3.82 13.54 6.25
N GLY A 24 -5.00 12.97 6.01
CA GLY A 24 -5.48 12.61 4.68
C GLY A 24 -5.67 13.83 3.78
N ILE A 25 -6.25 14.91 4.31
CA ILE A 25 -6.38 16.19 3.59
C ILE A 25 -4.99 16.76 3.29
N TYR A 26 -4.09 16.81 4.28
CA TYR A 26 -2.73 17.30 4.11
C TYR A 26 -1.96 16.51 3.04
N LEU A 27 -2.06 15.18 3.06
CA LEU A 27 -1.45 14.32 2.05
C LEU A 27 -1.94 14.67 0.65
N MET A 28 -3.23 14.98 0.44
CA MET A 28 -3.76 15.34 -0.89
C MET A 28 -3.07 16.57 -1.52
N PHE A 29 -2.43 17.42 -0.71
CA PHE A 29 -1.66 18.57 -1.20
C PHE A 29 -0.15 18.29 -1.35
N GLN A 30 0.35 17.18 -0.82
CA GLN A 30 1.78 16.81 -0.83
C GLN A 30 2.15 15.86 -1.99
N GLN A 31 1.88 16.31 -3.22
CA GLN A 31 2.07 15.49 -4.41
C GLN A 31 3.53 15.09 -4.65
N GLU A 32 4.48 16.00 -4.46
CA GLU A 32 5.89 15.69 -4.72
C GLU A 32 6.44 14.65 -3.75
N SER A 33 6.18 14.79 -2.46
CA SER A 33 6.64 13.83 -1.44
C SER A 33 6.03 12.45 -1.67
N PHE A 34 4.76 12.37 -2.06
CA PHE A 34 4.11 11.09 -2.33
C PHE A 34 4.70 10.39 -3.55
N VAL A 35 4.96 11.11 -4.64
CA VAL A 35 5.60 10.55 -5.84
C VAL A 35 6.98 9.97 -5.50
N ARG A 36 7.77 10.67 -4.68
CA ARG A 36 9.08 10.19 -4.23
C ARG A 36 8.96 8.86 -3.47
N ILE A 37 8.04 8.80 -2.50
CA ILE A 37 7.79 7.57 -1.73
C ILE A 37 7.30 6.43 -2.64
N PHE A 38 6.41 6.73 -3.58
CA PHE A 38 5.89 5.75 -4.53
C PHE A 38 7.00 5.18 -5.42
N ILE A 39 7.87 6.02 -5.96
CA ILE A 39 9.06 5.60 -6.72
C ILE A 39 9.96 4.70 -5.87
N SER A 40 10.17 5.02 -4.59
CA SER A 40 10.96 4.19 -3.69
C SER A 40 10.31 2.83 -3.43
N ILE A 41 8.99 2.75 -3.29
CA ILE A 41 8.26 1.47 -3.15
C ILE A 41 8.41 0.62 -4.40
N LEU A 42 8.26 1.22 -5.59
CA LEU A 42 8.51 0.52 -6.86
C LEU A 42 9.97 0.08 -6.98
N GLY A 43 10.91 0.89 -6.52
CA GLY A 43 12.32 0.54 -6.45
C GLY A 43 12.57 -0.69 -5.57
N LEU A 44 11.97 -0.74 -4.38
CA LEU A 44 12.03 -1.91 -3.50
C LEU A 44 11.42 -3.16 -4.16
N PHE A 45 10.31 -3.01 -4.89
CA PHE A 45 9.73 -4.10 -5.66
C PHE A 45 10.70 -4.63 -6.72
N LEU A 46 11.38 -3.74 -7.47
CA LEU A 46 12.38 -4.13 -8.47
C LEU A 46 13.56 -4.88 -7.84
N VAL A 47 14.06 -4.42 -6.68
CA VAL A 47 15.11 -5.15 -5.94
C VAL A 47 14.62 -6.53 -5.54
N GLY A 48 13.41 -6.64 -4.99
CA GLY A 48 12.82 -7.92 -4.60
C GLY A 48 12.67 -8.89 -5.79
N SER A 49 12.17 -8.41 -6.91
CA SER A 49 12.04 -9.17 -8.16
C SER A 49 13.41 -9.62 -8.70
N GLY A 50 14.41 -8.76 -8.70
CA GLY A 50 15.77 -9.11 -9.12
C GLY A 50 16.41 -10.17 -8.22
N VAL A 51 16.25 -10.04 -6.91
CA VAL A 51 16.73 -11.04 -5.95
C VAL A 51 16.02 -12.38 -6.17
N ALA A 52 14.69 -12.38 -6.35
CA ALA A 52 13.92 -13.59 -6.64
C ALA A 52 14.37 -14.26 -7.95
N SER A 53 14.61 -13.47 -9.00
CA SER A 53 15.12 -13.92 -10.30
C SER A 53 16.53 -14.50 -10.18
N LEU A 54 17.37 -13.96 -9.29
CA LEU A 54 18.70 -14.50 -9.01
C LEU A 54 18.63 -15.86 -8.30
N PHE A 55 17.69 -16.05 -7.38
CA PHE A 55 17.44 -17.35 -6.76
C PHE A 55 16.87 -18.35 -7.78
N ALA A 56 15.98 -17.91 -8.67
CA ALA A 56 15.43 -18.71 -9.76
C ALA A 56 16.52 -19.28 -10.67
N LEU A 57 17.60 -18.54 -10.93
CA LEU A 57 18.75 -19.04 -11.70
C LEU A 57 19.50 -20.21 -11.07
N ARG A 58 19.42 -20.36 -9.74
CA ARG A 58 20.02 -21.47 -9.00
C ARG A 58 19.08 -22.68 -8.93
N SER A 59 17.78 -22.44 -8.80
CA SER A 59 16.78 -23.50 -8.63
C SER A 59 16.25 -24.06 -9.96
N TYR A 60 16.27 -23.28 -11.05
CA TYR A 60 15.65 -23.64 -12.32
C TYR A 60 16.68 -24.07 -13.36
N SER A 61 16.39 -25.17 -14.07
CA SER A 61 17.19 -25.62 -15.21
C SER A 61 16.85 -24.83 -16.48
N LEU A 62 17.25 -23.56 -16.52
CA LEU A 62 17.05 -22.70 -17.68
C LEU A 62 18.10 -23.00 -18.77
N GLY A 63 17.71 -22.86 -20.04
CA GLY A 63 18.64 -22.95 -21.18
C GLY A 63 19.72 -21.86 -21.11
N ARG A 64 20.88 -22.09 -21.74
CA ARG A 64 22.07 -21.21 -21.61
C ARG A 64 21.79 -19.74 -21.99
N ARG A 65 20.95 -19.49 -23.01
CA ARG A 65 20.58 -18.13 -23.45
C ARG A 65 19.63 -17.44 -22.48
N THR A 66 18.59 -18.13 -22.01
CA THR A 66 17.66 -17.58 -21.02
C THR A 66 18.32 -17.36 -19.68
N LYS A 67 19.21 -18.26 -19.25
CA LYS A 67 20.01 -18.09 -18.05
C LYS A 67 20.81 -16.78 -18.04
N THR A 68 21.40 -16.39 -19.17
CA THR A 68 22.11 -15.11 -19.28
C THR A 68 21.15 -13.93 -19.28
N ALA A 69 20.01 -14.02 -19.97
CA ALA A 69 19.01 -12.96 -19.99
C ALA A 69 18.42 -12.67 -18.60
N THR A 70 17.99 -13.71 -17.88
CA THR A 70 17.48 -13.59 -16.50
C THR A 70 18.55 -13.07 -15.55
N LEU A 71 19.83 -13.41 -15.75
CA LEU A 71 20.92 -12.88 -14.92
C LEU A 71 21.15 -11.39 -15.15
N VAL A 72 21.18 -10.95 -16.40
CA VAL A 72 21.36 -9.54 -16.74
C VAL A 72 20.18 -8.71 -16.23
N GLN A 73 18.95 -9.18 -16.42
CA GLN A 73 17.76 -8.51 -15.89
C GLN A 73 17.74 -8.49 -14.36
N ALA A 74 18.08 -9.59 -13.68
CA ALA A 74 18.16 -9.60 -12.22
C ALA A 74 19.14 -8.56 -11.67
N ILE A 75 20.29 -8.37 -12.32
CA ILE A 75 21.26 -7.35 -11.93
C ILE A 75 20.72 -5.94 -12.22
N LEU A 76 20.14 -5.72 -13.40
CA LEU A 76 19.57 -4.42 -13.79
C LEU A 76 18.43 -4.01 -12.86
N SER A 77 17.50 -4.90 -12.53
CA SER A 77 16.39 -4.61 -11.64
C SER A 77 16.85 -4.29 -10.21
N ILE A 78 17.88 -4.98 -9.70
CA ILE A 78 18.50 -4.63 -8.41
C ILE A 78 19.12 -3.24 -8.47
N VAL A 79 19.94 -2.95 -9.49
CA VAL A 79 20.64 -1.66 -9.61
C VAL A 79 19.64 -0.52 -9.78
N LEU A 80 18.70 -0.63 -10.71
CA LEU A 80 17.67 0.38 -10.95
C LEU A 80 16.73 0.53 -9.74
N GLY A 81 16.41 -0.57 -9.07
CA GLY A 81 15.62 -0.56 -7.85
C GLY A 81 16.31 0.20 -6.72
N LEU A 82 17.60 -0.04 -6.49
CA LEU A 82 18.39 0.71 -5.51
C LEU A 82 18.47 2.19 -5.86
N VAL A 83 18.70 2.53 -7.13
CA VAL A 83 18.71 3.91 -7.61
C VAL A 83 17.35 4.60 -7.36
N ALA A 84 16.25 3.92 -7.65
CA ALA A 84 14.89 4.40 -7.40
C ALA A 84 14.56 4.58 -5.91
N VAL A 85 15.25 3.88 -5.00
CA VAL A 85 15.13 4.12 -3.56
C VAL A 85 16.00 5.29 -3.13
N ILE A 86 17.27 5.30 -3.52
CA ILE A 86 18.25 6.26 -3.00
C ILE A 86 18.02 7.67 -3.53
N VAL A 87 17.76 7.83 -4.84
CA VAL A 87 17.69 9.15 -5.49
C VAL A 87 16.54 10.03 -4.96
N PRO A 88 15.30 9.53 -4.81
CA PRO A 88 14.21 10.35 -4.25
C PRO A 88 14.45 10.74 -2.79
N LEU A 89 15.19 9.93 -2.03
CA LEU A 89 15.50 10.13 -0.62
C LEU A 89 16.70 11.05 -0.39
N SER A 90 17.67 11.09 -1.30
CA SER A 90 18.89 11.90 -1.17
C SER A 90 18.70 13.38 -1.51
N ALA A 91 17.45 13.84 -1.67
CA ALA A 91 17.07 15.18 -2.10
C ALA A 91 17.69 15.61 -3.45
N ALA A 92 18.18 14.66 -4.25
CA ALA A 92 18.65 14.93 -5.59
C ALA A 92 17.48 15.39 -6.47
N ASN A 93 17.67 16.53 -7.17
CA ASN A 93 16.69 17.08 -8.11
C ASN A 93 16.72 16.32 -9.44
N VAL A 94 16.40 15.03 -9.41
CA VAL A 94 16.17 14.23 -10.60
C VAL A 94 14.69 14.30 -10.96
N SER A 95 14.39 14.48 -12.24
CA SER A 95 13.02 14.45 -12.73
C SER A 95 12.37 13.10 -12.41
N TRP A 96 11.30 13.11 -11.60
CA TRP A 96 10.52 11.90 -11.29
C TRP A 96 9.99 11.23 -12.55
N THR A 97 9.69 11.99 -13.61
CA THR A 97 9.20 11.45 -14.89
C THR A 97 10.25 10.56 -15.54
N LEU A 98 11.54 10.95 -15.46
CA LEU A 98 12.64 10.12 -15.95
C LEU A 98 12.77 8.85 -15.11
N MET A 99 12.68 8.94 -13.79
CA MET A 99 12.75 7.75 -12.92
C MET A 99 11.60 6.79 -13.18
N LEU A 100 10.36 7.29 -13.29
CA LEU A 100 9.19 6.48 -13.59
C LEU A 100 9.30 5.82 -14.97
N SER A 101 9.86 6.52 -15.95
CA SER A 101 10.10 5.97 -17.29
C SER A 101 11.14 4.84 -17.27
N LEU A 102 12.25 5.02 -16.54
CA LEU A 102 13.27 3.99 -16.38
C LEU A 102 12.72 2.74 -15.69
N ILE A 103 11.94 2.93 -14.62
CA ILE A 103 11.26 1.84 -13.91
C ILE A 103 10.28 1.13 -14.84
N ALA A 104 9.50 1.88 -15.62
CA ALA A 104 8.53 1.30 -16.55
C ALA A 104 9.21 0.43 -17.62
N ILE A 105 10.33 0.90 -18.18
CA ILE A 105 11.14 0.13 -19.14
C ILE A 105 11.62 -1.17 -18.50
N GLU A 106 12.17 -1.10 -17.29
CA GLU A 106 12.68 -2.27 -16.57
C GLU A 106 11.57 -3.28 -16.25
N LEU A 107 10.38 -2.81 -15.89
CA LEU A 107 9.22 -3.67 -15.65
C LEU A 107 8.75 -4.40 -16.91
N ILE A 108 8.89 -3.81 -18.11
CA ILE A 108 8.64 -4.51 -19.37
C ILE A 108 9.64 -5.65 -19.57
N PHE A 109 10.94 -5.39 -19.37
CA PHE A 109 11.96 -6.44 -19.48
C PHE A 109 11.73 -7.56 -18.47
N SER A 110 11.38 -7.20 -17.24
CA SER A 110 11.06 -8.15 -16.17
C SER A 110 9.83 -8.99 -16.52
N ALA A 111 8.78 -8.38 -17.10
CA ALA A 111 7.59 -9.10 -17.57
C ALA A 111 7.92 -10.09 -18.69
N LEU A 112 8.68 -9.66 -19.70
CA LEU A 112 9.08 -10.51 -20.82
C LEU A 112 9.87 -11.74 -20.35
N ILE A 113 10.83 -11.54 -19.46
CA ILE A 113 11.65 -12.62 -18.92
C ILE A 113 10.83 -13.55 -18.05
N SER A 114 9.97 -13.02 -17.18
CA SER A 114 9.11 -13.83 -16.33
C SER A 114 8.14 -14.70 -17.15
N PHE A 115 7.57 -14.17 -18.25
CA PHE A 115 6.76 -14.98 -19.17
C PHE A 115 7.58 -16.04 -19.91
N LEU A 116 8.80 -15.71 -20.33
CA LEU A 116 9.67 -16.66 -21.01
C LEU A 116 10.06 -17.82 -20.08
N ASP A 117 10.44 -17.50 -18.84
CA ASP A 117 10.77 -18.48 -17.80
C ASP A 117 9.55 -19.33 -17.46
N ALA A 118 8.35 -18.74 -17.37
CA ALA A 118 7.11 -19.47 -17.17
C ALA A 118 6.82 -20.48 -18.29
N ILE A 119 7.05 -20.12 -19.56
CA ILE A 119 6.86 -21.02 -20.70
C ILE A 119 7.86 -22.18 -20.66
N LEU A 120 9.12 -21.90 -20.34
CA LEU A 120 10.17 -22.91 -20.25
C LEU A 120 9.96 -23.86 -19.08
N LEU A 121 9.41 -23.37 -17.97
CA LEU A 121 9.16 -24.14 -16.76
C LEU A 121 7.77 -24.78 -16.73
N ARG A 122 6.93 -24.60 -17.76
CA ARG A 122 5.59 -25.21 -17.88
C ARG A 122 5.57 -26.73 -17.72
N LYS A 123 6.67 -27.40 -18.07
CA LYS A 123 6.82 -28.86 -17.97
C LYS A 123 7.56 -29.32 -16.70
N SER A 124 8.00 -28.37 -15.87
CA SER A 124 8.66 -28.66 -14.58
C SER A 124 7.61 -28.77 -13.47
N GLU A 125 7.95 -29.44 -12.38
CA GLU A 125 7.09 -29.59 -11.20
C GLU A 125 6.93 -28.29 -10.38
N LEU A 126 7.52 -27.19 -10.85
CA LEU A 126 7.57 -25.93 -10.13
C LEU A 126 6.31 -25.08 -10.38
N PRO A 127 5.87 -24.27 -9.39
CA PRO A 127 4.68 -23.44 -9.51
C PRO A 127 4.90 -22.26 -10.47
N VAL A 128 4.48 -22.45 -11.72
CA VAL A 128 4.57 -21.45 -12.81
C VAL A 128 3.64 -20.24 -12.60
N SER A 129 2.62 -20.38 -11.76
CA SER A 129 1.64 -19.32 -11.47
C SER A 129 2.27 -18.07 -10.85
N ALA A 130 3.31 -18.23 -10.04
CA ALA A 130 4.02 -17.10 -9.42
C ALA A 130 4.73 -16.24 -10.48
N LEU A 131 5.42 -16.88 -11.44
CA LEU A 131 6.08 -16.19 -12.55
C LEU A 131 5.08 -15.47 -13.44
N LEU A 132 3.99 -16.13 -13.84
CA LEU A 132 2.94 -15.49 -14.62
C LEU A 132 2.32 -14.29 -13.88
N GLY A 133 2.09 -14.41 -12.56
CA GLY A 133 1.58 -13.33 -11.72
C GLY A 133 2.52 -12.13 -11.68
N GLU A 134 3.82 -12.37 -11.48
CA GLU A 134 4.86 -11.33 -11.51
C GLU A 134 4.95 -10.66 -12.89
N GLY A 135 4.90 -11.45 -13.97
CA GLY A 135 4.95 -10.94 -15.33
C GLY A 135 3.75 -10.06 -15.68
N VAL A 136 2.53 -10.52 -15.35
CA VAL A 136 1.30 -9.73 -15.56
C VAL A 136 1.32 -8.47 -14.71
N PHE A 137 1.70 -8.57 -13.43
CA PHE A 137 1.78 -7.41 -12.54
C PHE A 137 2.77 -6.37 -13.07
N SER A 138 3.98 -6.79 -13.43
CA SER A 138 5.01 -5.90 -13.97
C SER A 138 4.56 -5.23 -15.27
N LEU A 139 3.92 -5.98 -16.16
CA LEU A 139 3.39 -5.44 -17.41
C LEU A 139 2.28 -4.40 -17.16
N VAL A 140 1.33 -4.70 -16.28
CA VAL A 140 0.24 -3.77 -15.95
C VAL A 140 0.79 -2.49 -15.33
N VAL A 141 1.71 -2.60 -14.37
CA VAL A 141 2.34 -1.44 -13.75
C VAL A 141 3.13 -0.63 -14.79
N ALA A 142 3.90 -1.28 -15.67
CA ALA A 142 4.63 -0.59 -16.73
C ALA A 142 3.71 0.20 -17.66
N VAL A 143 2.61 -0.40 -18.12
CA VAL A 143 1.62 0.28 -18.97
C VAL A 143 1.02 1.48 -18.26
N LEU A 144 0.64 1.33 -16.98
CA LEU A 144 0.13 2.44 -16.18
C LEU A 144 1.16 3.58 -16.11
N LEU A 145 2.42 3.26 -15.81
CA LEU A 145 3.51 4.24 -15.72
C LEU A 145 3.75 4.99 -17.04
N PHE A 146 3.63 4.32 -18.19
CA PHE A 146 3.80 4.93 -19.50
C PHE A 146 2.64 5.81 -19.93
N VAL A 147 1.40 5.36 -19.69
CA VAL A 147 0.20 6.10 -20.12
C VAL A 147 -0.04 7.32 -19.25
N PHE A 148 0.25 7.22 -17.95
CA PHE A 148 -0.10 8.24 -16.96
C PHE A 148 1.08 8.74 -16.09
N PRO A 149 2.28 9.01 -16.63
CA PRO A 149 3.48 9.26 -15.83
C PRO A 149 3.35 10.44 -14.86
N GLN A 150 2.65 11.51 -15.29
CA GLN A 150 2.42 12.71 -14.48
C GLN A 150 1.17 12.57 -13.59
N GLN A 151 0.18 11.80 -14.06
CA GLN A 151 -1.12 11.72 -13.41
C GLN A 151 -1.13 10.67 -12.30
N ILE A 152 -0.32 9.61 -12.39
CA ILE A 152 -0.18 8.56 -11.38
C ILE A 152 0.09 9.13 -10.00
N GLY A 153 1.02 10.08 -9.89
CA GLY A 153 1.33 10.75 -8.63
C GLY A 153 0.10 11.41 -8.01
N SER A 154 -0.61 12.21 -8.80
CA SER A 154 -1.80 12.93 -8.34
C SER A 154 -3.01 12.03 -8.10
N MET A 155 -3.23 11.02 -8.94
CA MET A 155 -4.38 10.12 -8.88
C MET A 155 -4.25 9.16 -7.71
N LEU A 156 -3.09 8.50 -7.56
CA LEU A 156 -2.83 7.63 -6.43
C LEU A 156 -2.88 8.42 -5.13
N LEU A 157 -2.26 9.61 -5.07
CA LEU A 157 -2.32 10.46 -3.88
C LEU A 157 -3.76 10.79 -3.50
N LYS A 158 -4.60 11.21 -4.45
CA LYS A 158 -6.00 11.51 -4.20
C LYS A 158 -6.77 10.28 -3.75
N LEU A 159 -6.52 9.12 -4.36
CA LEU A 159 -7.15 7.86 -3.97
C LEU A 159 -6.77 7.47 -2.53
N PHE A 160 -5.48 7.48 -2.20
CA PHE A 160 -4.99 7.19 -0.85
C PHE A 160 -5.50 8.21 0.17
N GLY A 161 -5.48 9.50 -0.17
CA GLY A 161 -6.03 10.56 0.68
C GLY A 161 -7.51 10.35 0.97
N VAL A 162 -8.33 10.03 -0.05
CA VAL A 162 -9.75 9.73 0.12
C VAL A 162 -9.97 8.50 1.01
N VAL A 163 -9.19 7.43 0.82
CA VAL A 163 -9.29 6.22 1.66
C VAL A 163 -8.95 6.53 3.12
N ILE A 164 -7.88 7.30 3.37
CA ILE A 164 -7.47 7.71 4.73
C ILE A 164 -8.55 8.60 5.37
N ILE A 165 -9.11 9.56 4.62
CA ILE A 165 -10.22 10.41 5.10
C ILE A 165 -11.45 9.55 5.42
N ALA A 166 -11.81 8.60 4.55
CA ALA A 166 -12.95 7.71 4.77
C ALA A 166 -12.75 6.84 6.02
N MET A 167 -11.55 6.31 6.25
CA MET A 167 -11.21 5.57 7.47
C MET A 167 -11.31 6.47 8.72
N GLY A 168 -10.76 7.68 8.67
CA GLY A 168 -10.83 8.64 9.78
C GLY A 168 -12.27 9.04 10.12
N LEU A 169 -13.07 9.35 9.09
CA LEU A 169 -14.51 9.63 9.24
C LEU A 169 -15.26 8.42 9.81
N GLY A 170 -14.95 7.21 9.33
CA GLY A 170 -15.52 5.97 9.84
C GLY A 170 -15.26 5.81 11.35
N MET A 171 -14.02 6.04 11.80
CA MET A 171 -13.67 5.99 13.23
C MET A 171 -14.42 7.04 14.06
N VAL A 172 -14.53 8.28 13.57
CA VAL A 172 -15.26 9.36 14.26
C VAL A 172 -16.76 9.04 14.35
N LEU A 173 -17.37 8.61 13.25
CA LEU A 173 -18.80 8.26 13.21
C LEU A 173 -19.12 7.06 14.11
N TRP A 174 -18.24 6.05 14.13
CA TRP A 174 -18.38 4.88 14.99
C TRP A 174 -18.29 5.28 16.48
N SER A 175 -17.34 6.14 16.83
CA SER A 175 -17.20 6.67 18.19
C SER A 175 -18.45 7.45 18.65
N VAL A 176 -19.01 8.30 17.78
CA VAL A 176 -20.22 9.08 18.11
C VAL A 176 -21.46 8.18 18.22
N ARG A 177 -21.61 7.18 17.35
CA ARG A 177 -22.68 6.17 17.42
C ARG A 177 -22.65 5.42 18.75
N ILE A 178 -21.49 4.91 19.16
CA ILE A 178 -21.35 4.18 20.44
C ILE A 178 -21.64 5.10 21.63
N ARG A 179 -21.20 6.37 21.60
CA ARG A 179 -21.53 7.34 22.65
C ARG A 179 -23.03 7.60 22.76
N LYS A 180 -23.76 7.70 21.65
CA LYS A 180 -25.22 7.86 21.66
C LYS A 180 -25.92 6.64 22.26
N ILE A 181 -25.51 5.43 21.87
CA ILE A 181 -26.08 4.18 22.37
C ILE A 181 -25.85 4.06 23.89
N ASN A 182 -24.62 4.29 24.36
CA ASN A 182 -24.31 4.22 25.78
C ASN A 182 -25.07 5.26 26.62
N ARG A 183 -25.33 6.45 26.05
CA ARG A 183 -26.09 7.51 26.74
C ARG A 183 -27.57 7.16 26.90
N GLN A 184 -28.17 6.47 25.92
CA GLN A 184 -29.54 5.98 26.02
C GLN A 184 -29.67 4.90 27.11
N PHE A 185 -28.78 3.90 27.13
CA PHE A 185 -28.78 2.87 28.16
C PHE A 185 -28.57 3.45 29.56
N SER A 186 -27.64 4.40 29.71
CA SER A 186 -27.38 5.04 31.00
C SER A 186 -28.55 5.88 31.51
N GLN A 187 -29.37 6.49 30.65
CA GLN A 187 -30.57 7.23 31.09
C GLN A 187 -31.70 6.29 31.51
N THR A 188 -31.94 5.19 30.77
CA THR A 188 -32.95 4.20 31.15
C THR A 188 -32.68 3.53 32.49
N VAL A 189 -31.41 3.32 32.87
CA VAL A 189 -31.06 2.74 34.18
C VAL A 189 -31.35 3.73 35.32
N ILE A 190 -31.04 5.01 35.12
CA ILE A 190 -31.26 6.05 36.15
C ILE A 190 -32.75 6.30 36.37
N GLU A 191 -33.56 6.31 35.31
CA GLU A 191 -35.02 6.45 35.43
C GLU A 191 -35.66 5.22 36.08
N ALA A 192 -35.23 4.00 35.74
CA ALA A 192 -35.74 2.78 36.36
C ALA A 192 -35.36 2.69 37.86
N GLU A 193 -34.15 3.10 38.24
CA GLU A 193 -33.72 3.12 39.65
C GLU A 193 -34.43 4.21 40.46
N ALA A 194 -34.66 5.39 39.86
CA ALA A 194 -35.43 6.47 40.49
C ALA A 194 -36.90 6.07 40.75
N VAL A 195 -37.53 5.34 39.82
CA VAL A 195 -38.91 4.85 40.00
C VAL A 195 -39.01 3.81 41.12
N VAL A 196 -38.02 2.93 41.27
CA VAL A 196 -38.04 1.89 42.33
C VAL A 196 -37.82 2.48 43.72
N VAL A 197 -37.02 3.55 43.85
CA VAL A 197 -36.79 4.22 45.13
C VAL A 197 -38.06 4.93 45.61
N ASP A 198 -38.80 5.56 44.72
CA ASP A 198 -40.04 6.29 45.05
C ASP A 198 -41.19 5.36 45.49
N GLU A 199 -41.27 4.13 44.93
CA GLU A 199 -42.29 3.14 45.33
C GLU A 199 -42.00 2.46 46.68
N SER A 200 -40.77 2.52 47.19
CA SER A 200 -40.38 1.88 48.45
C SER A 200 -40.53 2.77 49.70
N GLY A 201 -40.91 4.03 49.50
CA GLY A 201 -41.08 5.03 50.55
C GLY A 201 -42.54 5.38 50.82
N ASN A 202 -43.38 4.41 51.21
CA ASN A 202 -44.68 4.67 51.82
C ASN A 202 -45.07 3.57 52.81
#